data_AF-A0A8D9VTC5-F1
#
_entry.id   AF-A0A8D9VTC5-F1
#
_cell.length_a   1.000
_cell.length_b   1.000
_cell.length_c   1.000
_cell.angle_alpha   90.00
_cell.angle_beta   90.00
_cell.angle_gamma   90.00
#
_symmetry.space_group_name_H-M   'P 1'
#
loop_
_entity.id
_entity.type
_entity.pdbx_description
1 polymer ?
#
loop_
_entity_poly.entity_id
_entity_poly.type
_entity_poly.pdbx_seq_one_letter_code
_entity_poly.pdbx_strand_id
1 'polypeptide(L)' 'MTKYFSYQEAMNYMGFKTQDTLRTYIKQGLPTIQVGKSKRISKSDIDKFMANHRVVATQDK' A
#
# COMPACT_ATOMS: atom_id res chain seq x y z
N MET A 1 3.12 -17.02 -5.15
CA MET A 1 1.82 -16.93 -4.45
C MET A 1 1.49 -15.47 -4.22
N THR A 2 0.48 -14.95 -4.92
CA THR A 2 -0.04 -13.59 -4.69
C THR A 2 -0.81 -13.58 -3.38
N LYS A 3 -0.24 -12.96 -2.34
CA LYS A 3 -0.95 -12.71 -1.08
C LYS A 3 -1.76 -11.42 -1.22
N TYR A 4 -3.05 -11.52 -0.96
CA TYR A 4 -3.98 -10.39 -0.96
C TYR A 4 -4.28 -9.99 0.48
N PHE A 5 -3.99 -8.74 0.81
CA PHE A 5 -4.20 -8.17 2.12
C PHE A 5 -5.55 -7.47 2.20
N SER A 6 -6.24 -7.62 3.33
CA SER A 6 -7.25 -6.66 3.77
C SER A 6 -6.60 -5.31 4.12
N TYR A 7 -7.41 -4.30 4.39
CA TYR A 7 -6.90 -2.99 4.79
C TYR A 7 -6.12 -3.04 6.11
N GLN A 8 -6.57 -3.85 7.08
CA GLN A 8 -5.84 -4.05 8.34
C GLN A 8 -4.49 -4.73 8.11
N GLU A 9 -4.45 -5.79 7.29
CA GLU A 9 -3.20 -6.49 6.99
C GLU A 9 -2.23 -5.59 6.21
N ALA A 10 -2.74 -4.81 5.24
CA ALA A 10 -1.93 -3.86 4.48
C ALA A 10 -1.33 -2.77 5.38
N MET A 11 -2.12 -2.24 6.32
CA MET A 11 -1.61 -1.30 7.34
C MET A 11 -0.51 -1.92 8.19
N ASN A 12 -0.75 -3.12 8.73
CA ASN A 12 0.22 -3.81 9.57
C ASN A 12 1.51 -4.09 8.80
N TYR A 13 1.38 -4.47 7.52
CA TYR A 13 2.52 -4.71 6.64
C TYR A 13 3.31 -3.43 6.33
N MET A 14 2.62 -2.31 6.10
CA MET A 14 3.25 -1.01 5.82
C MET A 14 3.69 -0.26 7.09
N GLY A 15 3.35 -0.75 8.28
CA GLY A 15 3.70 -0.14 9.57
C GLY A 15 2.81 1.05 9.99
N PHE A 16 1.60 1.17 9.42
CA PHE A 16 0.67 2.26 9.77
C PHE A 16 -0.22 1.90 10.95
N LYS A 17 -0.44 2.87 11.85
CA LYS A 17 -1.32 2.70 13.03
C LYS A 17 -2.81 2.95 12.74
N THR A 18 -3.13 3.71 11.69
CA THR A 18 -4.52 4.12 11.39
C THR A 18 -4.92 3.80 9.95
N GLN A 19 -6.21 3.48 9.77
CA GLN A 19 -6.78 3.20 8.43
C GLN A 19 -6.85 4.44 7.56
N ASP A 20 -6.86 5.63 8.16
CA ASP A 20 -6.94 6.88 7.42
C ASP A 20 -5.69 7.10 6.57
N THR A 21 -4.50 6.75 7.08
CA THR A 21 -3.27 6.83 6.30
C THR A 21 -3.32 5.92 5.08
N LEU A 22 -3.81 4.68 5.24
CA LEU A 22 -3.99 3.77 4.10
C LEU A 22 -5.00 4.33 3.08
N ARG A 23 -6.12 4.92 3.54
CA ARG A 23 -7.12 5.55 2.66
C ARG A 23 -6.53 6.72 1.88
N THR A 24 -5.66 7.51 2.49
CA THR A 24 -4.92 8.58 1.80
C THR A 24 -4.04 8.02 0.70
N TYR A 25 -3.29 6.95 0.95
CA TYR A 25 -2.47 6.31 -0.10
C TYR A 25 -3.30 5.69 -1.22
N ILE A 26 -4.46 5.12 -0.90
CA ILE A 26 -5.42 4.64 -1.91
C ILE A 26 -5.88 5.79 -2.80
N LYS A 27 -6.16 6.97 -2.24
CA LYS A 27 -6.49 8.18 -3.02
C LYS A 27 -5.30 8.69 -3.83
N GLN A 28 -4.07 8.51 -3.34
CA GLN A 28 -2.83 8.87 -4.04
C GLN A 28 -2.41 7.87 -5.12
N GLY A 29 -3.15 6.76 -5.29
CA GLY A 29 -2.93 5.80 -6.38
C GLY A 29 -2.52 4.40 -5.96
N LEU A 30 -2.61 4.02 -4.68
CA LEU A 30 -2.44 2.63 -4.26
C LEU A 30 -3.58 1.77 -4.83
N PRO A 31 -3.29 0.75 -5.68
CA PRO A 31 -4.31 -0.08 -6.29
C PRO A 31 -5.10 -0.87 -5.24
N THR A 32 -6.42 -0.91 -5.40
CA THR A 32 -7.29 -1.78 -4.60
C THR A 32 -8.08 -2.70 -5.51
N ILE A 33 -8.24 -3.94 -5.07
CA ILE A 33 -8.99 -4.99 -5.74
C ILE A 33 -10.32 -5.13 -5.01
N GLN A 34 -11.42 -4.88 -5.70
CA GLN A 34 -12.76 -5.10 -5.16
C GLN A 34 -13.19 -6.54 -5.42
N VAL A 35 -13.42 -7.30 -4.34
CA VAL A 35 -13.93 -8.67 -4.37
C VAL A 35 -15.32 -8.67 -3.73
N GLY A 36 -16.35 -8.49 -4.56
CA GLY A 36 -17.72 -8.32 -4.11
C GLY A 36 -17.90 -7.06 -3.25
N LYS A 37 -18.21 -7.25 -1.96
CA LYS A 37 -18.34 -6.17 -0.95
C LYS A 37 -17.03 -5.88 -0.20
N SER A 38 -16.01 -6.72 -0.37
CA SER A 38 -14.73 -6.59 0.34
C SER A 38 -13.67 -5.97 -0.56
N LYS A 39 -12.77 -5.18 0.03
CA LYS A 39 -11.62 -4.59 -0.67
C LYS A 39 -10.34 -5.29 -0.22
N ARG A 40 -9.46 -5.57 -1.17
CA ARG A 40 -8.17 -6.24 -0.98
C ARG A 40 -7.07 -5.44 -1.68
N ILE A 41 -5.83 -5.62 -1.26
CA ILE A 41 -4.65 -5.01 -1.86
C ILE A 41 -3.63 -6.12 -2.08
N SER A 42 -3.04 -6.23 -3.26
CA SER A 42 -2.00 -7.24 -3.47
C SER A 42 -0.67 -6.78 -2.86
N LYS A 43 0.11 -7.73 -2.33
CA LYS A 43 1.46 -7.42 -1.82
C LYS A 43 2.33 -6.72 -2.87
N SER A 44 2.27 -7.18 -4.11
CA SER A 44 3.04 -6.60 -5.21
C SER A 44 2.66 -5.15 -5.50
N ASP A 45 1.38 -4.79 -5.34
CA ASP A 45 0.94 -3.40 -5.57
C ASP A 45 1.43 -2.48 -4.45
N ILE A 46 1.45 -2.96 -3.20
CA ILE A 46 2.06 -2.24 -2.08
C ILE A 46 3.56 -2.04 -2.36
N ASP A 47 4.28 -3.10 -2.69
CA ASP A 47 5.72 -3.04 -2.90
C ASP A 47 6.07 -2.08 -4.07
N LYS A 48 5.30 -2.12 -5.17
CA LYS A 48 5.42 -1.16 -6.29
C LYS A 48 5.12 0.27 -5.87
N PHE A 49 4.06 0.49 -5.09
CA PHE A 49 3.69 1.81 -4.61
C PHE A 49 4.79 2.40 -3.72
N MET A 50 5.34 1.60 -2.80
CA MET A 50 6.44 1.99 -1.92
C MET A 50 7.72 2.27 -2.71
N ALA A 51 8.01 1.46 -3.74
CA ALA A 51 9.15 1.70 -4.62
C ALA A 51 9.02 3.01 -5.41
N ASN A 52 7.82 3.32 -5.92
CA ASN A 52 7.55 4.56 -6.65
C ASN A 52 7.64 5.81 -5.75
N HIS A 53 7.28 5.68 -4.48
CA HIS A 53 7.38 6.77 -3.48
C HIS A 53 8.72 6.79 -2.75
N ARG A 54 9.66 5.94 -3.13
CA ARG A 54 11.00 5.92 -2.54
C ARG A 54 11.78 7.15 -3.03
N VAL A 55 11.87 8.16 -2.19
CA VAL A 55 12.82 9.25 -2.39
C VAL A 55 14.20 8.73 -2.03
N VAL A 56 15.03 8.45 -3.03
CA VAL A 56 16.46 8.23 -2.80
C VAL A 56 17.02 9.60 -2.47
N ALA A 57 17.41 9.81 -1.22
CA ALA A 57 18.24 10.95 -0.87
C ALA A 57 19.53 10.82 -1.69
N THR A 58 19.59 11.55 -2.80
CA THR A 58 20.87 11.80 -3.47
C THR A 58 21.71 12.50 -2.42
N GLN A 59 22.68 11.77 -1.87
CA GLN A 59 23.84 12.41 -1.29
C GLN A 59 24.50 13.13 -2.47
N ASP A 60 24.14 14.40 -2.65
CA ASP A 60 24.93 15.33 -3.43
C ASP A 60 26.38 15.18 -2.94
N LYS A 61 27.22 14.72 -3.85
CA LYS A 61 28.63 14.38 -3.62
C LYS A 61 29.50 15.54 -4.04
#